data_AF-A0A661Y9K1-F1
#
_entry.id   AF-A0A661Y9K1-F1
#
_cell.length_a   1.000
_cell.length_b   1.000
_cell.length_c   1.000
_cell.angle_alpha   90.00
_cell.angle_beta   90.00
_cell.angle_gamma   90.00
#
_symmetry.space_group_name_H-M   'P 1'
#
loop_
_entity.id
_entity.type
_entity.pdbx_description
1 polymer ?
#
loop_
_entity_poly.entity_id
_entity_poly.type
_entity_poly.pdbx_seq_one_letter_code
_entity_poly.pdbx_strand_id
1 'polypeptide(L)' 'MSVIIVLIGFSLVVAIVFLVAFVWSIKSGQYDDDYTPSVRILFEDEKPATTPDLPPAEISTNKPDKSNKS' A
#
# COMPACT_ATOMS: atom_id res chain seq x y z
N MET A 1 -51.49 17.68 -14.96
CA MET A 1 -50.78 16.94 -16.03
C MET A 1 -49.36 17.45 -16.28
N SER A 2 -49.11 18.76 -16.28
CA SER A 2 -47.76 19.32 -16.52
C SER A 2 -46.69 18.93 -15.48
N VAL A 3 -47.07 18.81 -14.20
CA VAL A 3 -46.11 18.53 -13.11
C VAL A 3 -45.45 17.16 -13.26
N ILE A 4 -46.21 16.16 -13.76
CA ILE A 4 -45.70 14.80 -13.97
C ILE A 4 -44.57 14.81 -15.02
N ILE A 5 -44.74 15.58 -16.10
CA ILE A 5 -43.73 15.70 -17.16
C ILE A 5 -42.44 16.34 -16.62
N VAL A 6 -42.57 17.37 -15.77
CA VAL A 6 -41.43 18.03 -15.11
C VAL A 6 -40.69 17.07 -14.18
N LEU A 7 -41.43 16.28 -13.38
CA LEU A 7 -40.85 15.31 -12.46
C LEU A 7 -40.10 14.19 -13.17
N ILE A 8 -40.63 13.72 -14.31
CA ILE A 8 -39.97 12.71 -15.15
C ILE A 8 -38.67 13.27 -15.75
N GLY A 9 -38.70 14.51 -16.26
CA GLY A 9 -37.50 15.15 -16.77
C GLY A 9 -36.43 15.33 -15.68
N PHE A 10 -36.86 15.77 -14.49
CA PHE A 10 -35.96 15.96 -13.35
C PHE A 10 -35.33 14.64 -12.89
N SER A 11 -36.12 13.58 -12.73
CA SER A 11 -35.57 12.28 -12.31
C SER A 11 -34.59 11.70 -13.33
N LEU A 12 -34.82 11.90 -14.62
CA LEU A 12 -33.91 11.46 -15.68
C LEU A 12 -32.57 12.22 -15.62
N VAL A 13 -32.62 13.55 -15.42
CA VAL A 13 -31.40 14.37 -15.25
C VAL A 13 -30.59 13.90 -14.03
N VAL A 14 -31.25 13.70 -12.89
CA VAL A 14 -30.60 13.18 -11.67
C VAL A 14 -29.95 11.82 -11.93
N ALA A 15 -30.65 10.91 -12.61
CA ALA A 15 -30.11 9.58 -12.95
C ALA A 15 -28.86 9.67 -13.85
N ILE A 16 -28.87 10.53 -14.86
CA ILE A 16 -27.72 10.73 -15.75
C ILE A 16 -26.53 11.32 -14.98
N VAL A 17 -26.76 12.34 -14.14
CA VAL A 17 -25.70 12.94 -13.31
C VAL A 17 -25.08 11.87 -12.41
N PHE A 18 -25.91 11.06 -11.76
CA PHE A 18 -25.44 9.99 -10.88
C PHE A 18 -24.63 8.93 -11.65
N LEU A 19 -25.09 8.54 -12.85
CA LEU A 19 -24.39 7.60 -13.71
C LEU A 19 -23.01 8.12 -14.15
N VAL A 20 -22.93 9.38 -14.56
CA VAL A 20 -21.66 10.02 -14.96
C VAL A 20 -20.70 10.10 -13.78
N ALA A 21 -21.18 10.52 -12.61
CA ALA A 21 -20.38 10.56 -11.39
C ALA A 21 -19.88 9.16 -10.99
N PHE A 22 -20.73 8.14 -11.09
CA PHE A 22 -20.38 6.75 -10.82
C PHE A 22 -19.28 6.23 -11.75
N VAL A 23 -19.42 6.45 -13.06
CA VAL A 23 -18.40 6.06 -14.05
C VAL A 23 -17.08 6.80 -13.81
N TRP A 24 -17.14 8.09 -13.48
CA TRP A 24 -15.95 8.85 -13.13
C TRP A 24 -15.26 8.31 -11.87
N SER A 25 -16.03 7.94 -10.84
CA SER A 25 -15.51 7.34 -9.60
C SER A 25 -14.79 6.01 -9.87
N ILE A 26 -15.34 5.13 -10.71
CA ILE A 26 -14.69 3.86 -11.07
C ILE A 26 -13.39 4.13 -11.83
N LYS A 27 -13.43 5.04 -12.81
CA LYS A 27 -12.28 5.37 -13.65
C LYS A 27 -11.18 6.13 -12.88
N SER A 28 -11.53 6.81 -11.78
CA SER A 28 -10.59 7.58 -10.96
C SER A 28 -9.54 6.72 -10.23
N GLY A 29 -9.55 5.39 -10.39
CA GLY A 29 -8.40 4.57 -10.02
C GLY A 29 -8.11 4.53 -8.53
N GLN A 30 -9.11 4.78 -7.67
CA GLN A 30 -9.02 4.62 -6.21
C GLN A 30 -8.69 3.17 -5.77
N TYR A 31 -8.47 2.26 -6.73
CA TYR A 31 -7.95 0.91 -6.55
C TYR A 31 -6.41 0.82 -6.68
N ASP A 32 -5.69 1.94 -6.61
CA ASP A 32 -4.21 1.93 -6.66
C ASP A 32 -3.55 1.21 -5.45
N ASP A 33 -4.34 0.80 -4.46
CA ASP A 33 -3.89 -0.01 -3.31
C ASP A 33 -4.34 -1.49 -3.42
N ASP A 34 -4.19 -2.08 -4.61
CA ASP A 34 -4.42 -3.52 -4.86
C ASP A 34 -3.32 -4.42 -4.22
N TYR A 35 -2.26 -3.83 -3.67
CA TYR A 35 -1.21 -4.54 -2.95
C TYR A 35 -1.47 -4.53 -1.44
N THR A 36 -2.29 -5.49 -1.01
CA THR A 36 -2.63 -5.67 0.40
C THR A 36 -1.36 -5.80 1.26
N PRO A 37 -1.28 -5.09 2.41
CA PRO A 37 -0.11 -5.10 3.30
C PRO A 37 0.28 -6.50 3.78
N SER A 38 -0.65 -7.44 3.81
CA SER A 38 -0.40 -8.85 4.16
C SER A 38 0.46 -9.60 3.13
N VAL A 39 0.45 -9.20 1.85
CA VAL A 39 1.30 -9.83 0.82
C VAL A 39 2.73 -9.32 0.95
N ARG A 40 2.89 -8.02 1.23
CA ARG A 40 4.20 -7.40 1.43
C ARG A 40 4.94 -8.01 2.63
N ILE A 41 4.23 -8.32 3.72
CA ILE A 41 4.83 -8.89 4.93
C ILE A 41 5.40 -10.30 4.69
N LEU A 42 4.77 -11.11 3.82
CA LEU A 42 5.22 -12.48 3.51
C LEU A 42 6.51 -12.52 2.68
N PHE A 43 6.84 -11.43 1.98
CA PHE A 43 8.05 -11.33 1.14
C PHE A 43 9.10 -10.36 1.71
N GLU A 44 8.78 -9.60 2.77
CA GLU A 44 9.75 -8.75 3.48
C GLU A 44 10.66 -9.55 4.41
N ASP A 45 10.23 -10.73 4.88
CA ASP A 45 11.03 -11.64 5.71
C ASP A 45 12.19 -12.32 4.96
N GLU A 46 12.22 -12.27 3.62
CA GLU A 46 13.30 -12.84 2.78
C GLU A 46 14.33 -11.80 2.32
N LYS A 47 14.39 -10.61 2.95
CA LYS A 47 15.54 -9.72 2.76
C LYS A 47 16.68 -10.17 3.68
N PRO A 48 17.84 -10.64 3.16
CA PRO A 48 19.00 -10.84 4.00
C PRO A 48 19.37 -9.51 4.63
N ALA A 49 19.53 -9.50 5.96
CA ALA A 49 19.94 -8.35 6.73
C ALA A 49 21.31 -7.83 6.23
N THR A 50 21.31 -6.96 5.24
CA THR A 50 22.41 -6.02 5.03
C THR A 50 22.00 -4.76 5.75
N THR A 51 22.21 -4.80 7.05
CA THR A 51 22.02 -3.71 8.00
C THR A 51 23.00 -2.57 7.68
N PRO A 52 22.53 -1.33 7.46
CA PRO A 52 23.36 -0.16 7.62
C PRO A 52 22.79 0.70 8.76
N ASP A 53 22.40 0.09 9.89
CA ASP A 53 22.04 0.80 11.12
C ASP A 53 21.92 -0.18 12.30
N LEU A 54 23.06 -0.65 12.81
CA LEU A 54 23.15 -1.11 14.20
C LEU A 54 24.45 -0.53 14.80
N PRO A 55 24.39 0.09 15.99
CA PRO A 55 25.60 0.51 16.70
C PRO A 55 26.46 -0.72 17.03
N PRO A 56 27.81 -0.64 16.93
CA PRO A 56 28.67 -1.80 17.14
C PRO A 56 28.51 -2.35 18.56
N ALA A 57 27.75 -3.45 18.69
CA ALA A 57 27.77 -4.26 19.88
C ALA A 57 29.16 -4.90 19.98
N GLU A 58 29.89 -4.53 21.03
CA GLU A 58 31.15 -5.11 21.43
C GLU A 58 31.07 -6.63 21.46
N ILE A 59 31.68 -7.29 20.48
CA ILE A 59 32.03 -8.70 20.57
C ILE A 59 33.55 -8.76 20.76
N SER A 60 34.00 -8.44 21.97
CA SER A 60 35.33 -8.83 22.45
C SER A 60 35.33 -10.35 22.65
N THR A 61 35.56 -11.08 21.56
CA THR A 61 35.97 -12.49 21.65
C THR A 61 37.40 -12.54 22.20
N ASN A 62 37.52 -12.73 23.50
CA ASN A 62 38.76 -13.24 24.08
C ASN A 62 38.95 -14.68 23.55
N LYS A 63 39.77 -14.82 22.50
CA LYS A 63 40.34 -16.10 22.06
C LYS A 63 41.83 -16.08 22.41
N PRO A 64 42.37 -17.08 23.13
CA PRO A 64 43.76 -17.06 23.55
C PRO A 64 44.65 -17.42 22.36
N ASP A 65 45.51 -16.50 21.92
CA ASP A 65 46.56 -16.80 20.96
C ASP A 65 47.75 -17.44 21.69
N LYS A 66 47.80 -18.77 21.62
CA LYS A 66 49.04 -19.53 21.74
C LYS A 66 49.69 -19.57 20.35
N SER A 67 50.64 -18.68 20.05
CA SER A 67 51.78 -18.99 19.18
C SER A 67 52.84 -17.89 19.18
N ASN A 68 54.11 -18.33 19.15
CA ASN A 68 55.33 -17.59 18.77
C ASN A 68 55.93 -16.66 19.85
N LYS A 69 56.94 -17.03 20.66
CA LYS A 69 58.27 -17.62 20.39
C LYS A 69 59.15 -16.83 19.41
N SER A 70 59.77 -15.76 19.90
CA SER A 70 61.19 -15.44 19.65
C SER A 70 61.69 -14.52 20.76
#